data_AF-A0A918EUT5-F1
#
_entry.id   AF-A0A918EUT5-F1
#
_cell.length_a   1.000
_cell.length_b   1.000
_cell.length_c   1.000
_cell.angle_alpha   90.00
_cell.angle_beta   90.00
_cell.angle_gamma   90.00
#
_symmetry.space_group_name_H-M   'P 1'
#
loop_
_entity.id
_entity.type
_entity.pdbx_description
1 polymer ?
#
loop_
_entity_poly.entity_id
_entity_poly.type
_entity_poly.pdbx_seq_one_letter_code
_entity_poly.pdbx_strand_id
1 'polypeptide(L)' 'MVTSEYAMGIVAAVAFAVVLYKVVNSGPVSTALRNIVQQALDGRM' A
#
# COMPACT_ATOMS: atom_id res chain seq x y z
N MET A 1 -21.80 -13.93 -15.65
CA MET A 1 -20.74 -14.58 -16.46
C MET A 1 -19.63 -13.56 -16.66
N VAL A 2 -18.38 -13.88 -16.32
CA VAL A 2 -17.23 -13.01 -16.58
C VAL A 2 -16.65 -13.46 -17.93
N THR A 3 -16.72 -12.63 -18.96
CA THR A 3 -16.04 -12.94 -20.24
C THR A 3 -14.54 -12.85 -20.04
N SER A 4 -13.76 -13.47 -20.94
CA SER A 4 -12.30 -13.48 -20.86
C SER A 4 -11.71 -12.06 -20.74
N GLU A 5 -12.34 -11.07 -21.34
CA GLU A 5 -11.92 -9.65 -21.27
C GLU A 5 -12.09 -9.08 -19.86
N TYR A 6 -13.26 -9.28 -19.24
CA TYR A 6 -13.50 -8.84 -17.86
C TYR A 6 -12.62 -9.59 -16.86
N ALA A 7 -12.32 -10.87 -17.11
CA ALA A 7 -11.43 -11.67 -16.26
C ALA A 7 -9.99 -11.10 -16.25
N MET A 8 -9.48 -10.70 -17.42
CA MET A 8 -8.17 -10.06 -17.52
C MET A 8 -8.15 -8.70 -16.82
N GLY A 9 -9.22 -7.92 -16.92
CA GLY A 9 -9.36 -6.65 -16.18
C GLY A 9 -9.27 -6.84 -14.67
N ILE A 10 -9.88 -7.89 -14.13
CA ILE A 10 -9.82 -8.24 -12.71
C ILE A 10 -8.39 -8.64 -12.31
N VAL A 11 -7.73 -9.49 -13.10
CA VAL A 11 -6.35 -9.92 -12.83
C VAL A 11 -5.39 -8.73 -12.79
N ALA A 12 -5.51 -7.80 -13.74
CA ALA A 12 -4.70 -6.59 -13.77
C ALA A 12 -4.93 -5.71 -12.52
N ALA A 13 -6.19 -5.50 -12.12
CA ALA A 13 -6.52 -4.73 -10.93
C ALA A 13 -5.97 -5.37 -9.64
N VAL A 14 -6.11 -6.68 -9.49
CA VAL A 14 -5.60 -7.42 -8.33
C VAL A 14 -4.07 -7.40 -8.29
N ALA A 15 -3.40 -7.59 -9.43
CA ALA A 15 -1.95 -7.50 -9.52
C ALA A 15 -1.45 -6.11 -9.09
N PHE A 16 -2.12 -5.04 -9.54
CA PHE A 16 -1.80 -3.68 -9.12
C PHE A 16 -2.04 -3.45 -7.62
N ALA A 17 -3.14 -3.97 -7.08
CA ALA A 17 -3.43 -3.90 -5.64
C ALA A 17 -2.34 -4.59 -4.79
N VAL A 18 -1.82 -5.73 -5.26
CA VAL A 18 -0.71 -6.43 -4.59
C VAL A 18 0.57 -5.61 -4.59
N VAL A 19 0.87 -4.90 -5.69
CA VAL A 19 2.02 -3.99 -5.74
C VAL A 19 1.85 -2.87 -4.72
N LEU A 20 0.69 -2.22 -4.68
CA LEU A 20 0.41 -1.16 -3.70
C LEU A 20 0.49 -1.67 -2.26
N TYR A 21 -0.03 -2.88 -1.99
CA TYR A 21 0.09 -3.51 -0.67
C TYR A 21 1.56 -3.66 -0.25
N LYS A 22 2.43 -4.12 -1.16
CA LYS A 22 3.87 -4.23 -0.87
C LYS A 22 4.52 -2.87 -0.62
N VAL A 23 4.13 -1.83 -1.37
CA VAL A 23 4.67 -0.48 -1.18
C VAL A 23 4.29 0.08 0.18
N VAL A 24 2.99 0.05 0.52
CA VAL A 24 2.49 0.58 1.80
C VAL A 24 3.03 -0.21 2.99
N ASN A 25 3.20 -1.52 2.83
CA ASN A 25 3.73 -2.39 3.87
C ASN A 25 5.27 -2.51 3.86
N SER A 26 5.96 -1.63 3.13
CA SER A 26 7.42 -1.66 3.01
C SER A 26 8.14 -1.04 4.21
N GLY A 27 9.41 -1.42 4.39
CA GLY A 27 10.29 -0.85 5.42
C GLY A 27 10.39 0.68 5.38
N PRO A 28 10.61 1.32 4.21
CA PRO A 28 10.65 2.78 4.10
C PRO A 28 9.37 3.47 4.56
N VAL A 29 8.20 3.01 4.12
CA VAL A 29 6.90 3.59 4.53
C VAL A 29 6.67 3.40 6.02
N SER A 30 6.94 2.20 6.55
CA SER A 30 6.83 1.93 7.99
C SER A 30 7.77 2.81 8.83
N THR A 31 8.98 3.06 8.35
CA THR A 31 9.96 3.92 9.02
C THR A 31 9.51 5.38 9.03
N ALA A 32 9.02 5.89 7.90
CA ALA A 32 8.48 7.24 7.81
C ALA A 32 7.30 7.44 8.79
N LEU A 33 6.36 6.49 8.82
CA LEU A 33 5.24 6.53 9.77
C LEU A 33 5.70 6.48 11.22
N ARG A 34 6.68 5.63 11.56
CA ARG A 34 7.27 5.59 12.91
C ARG A 34 7.89 6.92 13.31
N ASN A 35 8.62 7.57 12.40
CA ASN A 35 9.24 8.86 12.67
C ASN A 35 8.20 9.94 12.96
N ILE A 36 7.09 9.96 12.22
CA ILE A 36 5.97 10.88 12.46
C ILE A 36 5.37 10.65 13.85
N VAL A 37 5.11 9.39 14.21
CA VAL A 37 4.58 9.05 15.54
C VAL A 37 5.56 9.43 16.64
N GLN A 38 6.85 9.19 16.46
CA GLN A 38 7.86 9.54 17.44
C GLN A 38 7.98 11.07 17.61
N GLN A 39 7.95 11.83 16.52
CA GLN A 39 7.92 13.29 16.59
C GLN A 39 6.70 13.82 17.36
N ALA A 40 5.53 13.21 17.15
CA ALA A 40 4.31 13.55 17.88
C ALA A 40 4.41 13.21 19.38
N LEU A 41 5.01 12.08 19.73
CA LEU A 41 5.24 11.66 21.12
C LEU A 41 6.30 12.50 21.83
N ASP A 42 7.32 12.96 21.12
CA ASP A 42 8.37 13.84 21.63
C ASP A 42 7.85 15.28 21.91
N GLY A 43 6.56 15.56 21.63
CA GLY A 43 5.95 16.88 21.81
C GLY A 43 6.39 17.91 20.78
N ARG A 44 6.99 17.48 19.67
CA ARG A 44 7.50 18.32 18.59
C ARG A 44 6.44 18.48 17.49
N MET A 45 5.27 18.98 17.85
CA MET A 45 4.31 19.52 16.87
C MET A 45 4.52 21.02 16.72
#